data_AF-A0A699QCN5-F1
#
_entry.id   AF-A0A699QCN5-F1
#
_cell.length_a   1.000
_cell.length_b   1.000
_cell.length_c   1.000
_cell.angle_alpha   90.00
_cell.angle_beta   90.00
_cell.angle_gamma   90.00
#
_symmetry.space_group_name_H-M   'P 1'
#
loop_
_entity.id
_entity.type
_entity.pdbx_description
1 polymer ?
#
loop_
_entity_poly.entity_id
_entity_poly.type
_entity_poly.pdbx_seq_one_letter_code
_entity_poly.pdbx_strand_id
1 'polypeptide(L)'
;QPKDQINLVSASKKVCPNLDAPILVPCEINGKIFQLADEQIQAHLDKEEKIKKAVEEAKLFEMTKTEVIKVVQEEAEKIGLDPKKIISAKAGEKFKKAQDAEHQVLEREHYQKAKRAMDLKMKRVEQYMWTMSNRLKSEPSL
;
A
#
# COMPACT_ATOMS: atom_id res chain seq x y z
N GLN A 1 -19.98 -2.15 85.34
CA GLN A 1 -20.20 -2.58 83.94
C GLN A 1 -20.00 -1.36 83.04
N PRO A 2 -18.95 -1.28 82.21
CA PRO A 2 -18.80 -0.22 81.22
C PRO A 2 -19.60 -0.58 79.96
N LYS A 3 -20.31 0.40 79.39
CA LYS A 3 -21.05 0.28 78.13
C LYS A 3 -20.11 0.70 77.01
N ASP A 4 -19.69 -0.25 76.18
CA ASP A 4 -18.90 0.02 74.99
C ASP A 4 -19.77 0.69 73.92
N GLN A 5 -19.41 1.91 73.55
CA GLN A 5 -20.08 2.72 72.55
C GLN A 5 -19.44 2.43 71.18
N ILE A 6 -20.13 1.68 70.33
CA ILE A 6 -19.64 1.31 69.00
C ILE A 6 -19.91 2.47 68.06
N ASN A 7 -18.85 3.16 67.63
CA ASN A 7 -18.93 4.22 66.62
C ASN A 7 -19.16 3.60 65.23
N LEU A 8 -20.32 3.86 64.65
CA LEU A 8 -20.69 3.43 63.30
C LEU A 8 -20.00 4.34 62.27
N VAL A 9 -19.06 3.80 61.50
CA VAL A 9 -18.39 4.53 60.41
C VAL A 9 -19.29 4.54 59.18
N SER A 10 -19.56 5.73 58.63
CA SER A 10 -20.38 5.91 57.42
C SER A 10 -19.77 5.18 56.23
N ALA A 11 -20.55 4.26 55.64
CA ALA A 11 -20.16 3.51 54.45
C ALA A 11 -20.04 4.46 53.24
N SER A 12 -18.83 4.62 52.71
CA SER A 12 -18.59 5.39 51.50
C SER A 12 -19.26 4.71 50.31
N LYS A 13 -20.20 5.42 49.67
CA LYS A 13 -20.98 4.96 48.52
C LYS A 13 -20.05 4.91 47.29
N LYS A 14 -19.33 3.81 47.11
CA LYS A 14 -18.57 3.53 45.88
C LYS A 14 -19.55 3.43 44.72
N VAL A 15 -19.70 4.51 43.97
CA VAL A 15 -20.40 4.52 42.68
C VAL A 15 -19.54 3.68 41.73
N CYS A 16 -20.04 2.52 41.31
CA CYS A 16 -19.43 1.80 40.19
C CYS A 16 -19.48 2.72 38.96
N PRO A 17 -18.34 3.09 38.37
CA PRO A 17 -18.34 3.71 37.06
C PRO A 17 -19.08 2.78 36.09
N ASN A 18 -19.95 3.34 35.26
CA ASN A 18 -20.65 2.60 34.23
C ASN A 18 -19.61 1.93 33.31
N LEU A 19 -19.61 0.59 33.24
CA LEU A 19 -18.62 -0.18 32.47
C LEU A 19 -18.68 0.10 30.96
N ASP A 20 -19.78 0.67 30.49
CA ASP A 20 -20.00 1.01 29.08
C ASP A 20 -19.56 2.44 28.72
N ALA A 21 -19.10 3.24 29.70
CA ALA A 21 -18.61 4.58 29.42
C ALA A 21 -17.19 4.50 28.81
N PRO A 22 -16.94 5.10 27.64
CA PRO A 22 -15.61 5.12 27.05
C PRO A 22 -14.62 5.83 27.98
N ILE A 23 -13.44 5.23 28.15
CA ILE A 23 -12.35 5.82 28.92
C ILE A 23 -11.82 7.02 28.12
N LEU A 24 -11.88 8.19 28.72
CA LEU A 24 -11.36 9.42 28.13
C LEU A 24 -9.94 9.67 28.65
N VAL A 25 -9.00 9.82 27.72
CA VAL A 25 -7.60 10.11 28.01
C VAL A 25 -7.32 11.56 27.60
N PRO A 26 -6.71 12.39 28.48
CA PRO A 26 -6.26 13.72 28.11
C PRO A 26 -5.08 13.63 27.13
N CYS A 27 -5.23 14.23 25.96
CA CYS A 27 -4.24 14.29 24.89
C CYS A 27 -3.98 15.76 24.50
N GLU A 28 -2.72 16.12 24.28
CA GLU A 28 -2.34 17.48 23.87
C GLU A 28 -2.16 17.54 22.34
N ILE A 29 -3.00 18.34 21.67
CA ILE A 29 -2.96 18.54 20.22
C ILE A 29 -2.79 20.04 19.97
N ASN A 30 -1.70 20.42 19.30
CA ASN A 30 -1.36 21.82 19.00
C ASN A 30 -1.36 22.74 20.24
N GLY A 31 -0.82 22.24 21.37
CA GLY A 31 -0.75 23.00 22.62
C GLY A 31 -2.07 23.11 23.41
N LYS A 32 -3.11 22.38 23.00
CA LYS A 32 -4.42 22.34 23.68
C LYS A 32 -4.73 20.92 24.17
N ILE A 33 -5.19 20.79 25.41
CA ILE A 33 -5.58 19.51 26.01
C ILE A 33 -7.02 19.17 25.63
N PHE A 34 -7.23 18.00 25.06
CA PHE A 34 -8.54 17.42 24.73
C PHE A 34 -8.74 16.11 25.47
N GLN A 35 -9.96 15.80 25.88
CA GLN A 35 -10.31 14.48 26.39
C GLN A 35 -10.85 13.65 25.23
N LEU A 36 -10.10 12.61 24.84
CA LEU A 36 -10.42 11.79 23.67
C LEU A 36 -10.53 10.32 24.09
N ALA A 37 -11.38 9.58 23.39
CA ALA A 37 -11.40 8.12 23.49
C ALA A 37 -10.24 7.53 22.67
N ASP A 38 -9.78 6.34 23.05
CA ASP A 38 -8.66 5.65 22.39
C ASP A 38 -8.87 5.50 20.87
N GLU A 39 -10.10 5.23 20.44
CA GLU A 39 -10.45 5.12 19.01
C GLU A 39 -10.21 6.43 18.25
N GLN A 40 -10.48 7.57 18.88
CA GLN A 40 -10.27 8.89 18.27
C GLN A 40 -8.79 9.23 18.20
N ILE A 41 -8.01 8.84 19.22
CA ILE A 41 -6.56 9.00 19.25
C ILE A 41 -5.93 8.19 18.11
N GLN A 42 -6.30 6.91 17.98
CA GLN A 42 -5.78 6.05 16.92
C GLN A 42 -6.14 6.59 15.53
N ALA A 43 -7.40 6.98 15.32
CA ALA A 43 -7.84 7.55 14.05
C ALA A 43 -7.10 8.85 13.68
N HIS A 44 -6.68 9.64 14.68
CA HIS A 44 -5.86 10.83 14.45
C HIS A 44 -4.44 10.46 14.03
N LEU A 45 -3.79 9.54 14.74
CA LEU A 45 -2.43 9.06 14.42
C LEU A 45 -2.37 8.46 13.01
N ASP A 46 -3.34 7.62 12.65
CA ASP A 46 -3.40 7.00 11.32
C ASP A 46 -3.53 8.05 10.20
N LYS A 47 -4.26 9.14 10.44
CA LYS A 47 -4.38 10.25 9.47
C LYS A 47 -3.07 11.02 9.32
N GLU A 48 -2.38 11.30 10.43
CA GLU A 48 -1.08 11.96 10.38
C GLU A 48 -0.04 11.12 9.65
N GLU A 49 -0.02 9.81 9.88
CA GLU A 49 0.86 8.88 9.18
C GLU A 49 0.59 8.89 7.67
N LYS A 50 -0.69 8.85 7.25
CA LYS A 50 -1.07 8.93 5.83
C LYS A 50 -0.62 10.24 5.19
N ILE A 51 -0.77 11.36 5.89
CA ILE A 51 -0.32 12.68 5.40
C ILE A 51 1.20 12.69 5.27
N LYS A 52 1.93 12.21 6.28
CA LYS A 52 3.39 12.13 6.25
C LYS A 52 3.88 11.29 5.06
N LYS A 53 3.28 10.11 4.85
CA LYS A 53 3.59 9.25 3.71
C LYS A 53 3.33 9.94 2.37
N ALA A 54 2.19 10.61 2.22
CA ALA A 54 1.86 11.33 1.00
C ALA A 54 2.86 12.49 0.72
N VAL A 55 3.31 13.18 1.76
CA VAL A 55 4.33 14.24 1.65
C VAL A 55 5.69 13.66 1.22
N GLU A 56 6.10 12.53 1.79
CA GLU A 56 7.35 11.85 1.40
C GLU A 56 7.29 11.34 -0.05
N GLU A 57 6.17 10.74 -0.47
CA GLU A 57 5.94 10.32 -1.85
C GLU A 57 5.95 11.51 -2.82
N ALA A 58 5.32 12.64 -2.46
CA ALA A 58 5.34 13.85 -3.28
C ALA A 58 6.75 14.42 -3.44
N LYS A 59 7.54 14.44 -2.35
CA LYS A 59 8.95 14.88 -2.39
C LYS A 59 9.80 13.98 -3.26
N LEU A 60 9.61 12.66 -3.16
CA LEU A 60 10.30 11.69 -4.01
C LEU A 60 9.93 11.87 -5.49
N PHE A 61 8.66 12.11 -5.77
CA PHE A 61 8.17 12.38 -7.13
C PHE A 61 8.76 13.68 -7.70
N GLU A 62 8.88 14.73 -6.89
CA GLU A 62 9.51 15.99 -7.29
C GLU A 62 11.00 15.81 -7.63
N MET A 63 11.76 15.08 -6.79
CA MET A 63 13.14 14.72 -7.08
C MET A 63 13.26 13.93 -8.39
N THR A 64 12.43 12.89 -8.55
CA THR A 64 12.40 12.05 -9.75
C THR A 64 12.07 12.87 -10.99
N LYS A 65 11.12 13.82 -10.90
CA LYS A 65 10.77 14.70 -12.02
C LYS A 65 11.96 15.55 -12.47
N THR A 66 12.76 16.06 -11.53
CA THR A 66 13.96 16.84 -11.88
C THR A 66 15.04 15.97 -12.54
N GLU A 67 15.24 14.74 -12.05
CA GLU A 67 16.17 13.78 -12.67
C GLU A 67 15.72 13.37 -14.07
N VAL A 68 14.43 13.08 -14.25
CA VAL A 68 13.85 12.76 -15.55
C VAL A 68 14.02 13.93 -16.53
N ILE A 69 13.80 15.17 -16.08
CA ILE A 69 14.03 16.35 -16.93
C ILE A 69 15.51 16.45 -17.34
N LYS A 70 16.45 16.21 -16.42
CA LYS A 70 17.89 16.21 -16.75
C LYS A 70 18.24 15.12 -17.76
N VAL A 71 17.79 13.89 -17.56
CA VAL A 71 18.04 12.78 -18.49
C VAL A 71 17.48 13.08 -19.87
N VAL A 72 16.25 13.61 -19.95
CA VAL A 72 15.64 14.00 -21.23
C VAL A 72 16.42 15.13 -21.91
N GLN A 73 16.94 16.10 -21.15
CA GLN A 73 17.78 17.17 -21.70
C GLN A 73 19.11 16.64 -22.24
N GLU A 74 19.81 15.80 -21.48
CA GLU A 74 21.06 15.17 -21.92
C GLU A 74 20.88 14.29 -23.17
N GLU A 75 19.77 13.54 -23.23
CA GLU A 75 19.49 12.67 -24.36
C GLU A 75 19.09 13.47 -25.62
N ALA A 76 18.36 14.57 -25.45
CA ALA A 76 18.09 15.51 -26.53
C ALA A 76 19.36 16.15 -27.10
N GLU A 77 20.32 16.52 -26.24
CA GLU A 77 21.60 17.09 -26.67
C GLU A 77 22.40 16.07 -27.50
N LYS A 78 22.40 14.78 -27.14
CA LYS A 78 23.08 13.71 -27.90
C LYS A 78 22.58 13.55 -29.32
N ILE A 79 21.29 13.81 -29.57
CA ILE A 79 20.68 13.75 -30.91
C ILE A 79 20.65 15.12 -31.62
N GLY A 80 21.30 16.14 -31.03
CA GLY A 80 21.39 17.49 -31.60
C GLY A 80 20.05 18.26 -31.57
N LEU A 81 19.11 17.87 -30.71
CA LEU A 81 17.87 18.61 -30.52
C LEU A 81 18.07 19.71 -29.47
N ASP A 82 17.61 20.91 -29.78
CA ASP A 82 17.60 22.03 -28.84
C ASP A 82 16.58 21.76 -27.71
N PRO A 83 17.02 21.63 -26.44
CA PRO A 83 16.13 21.37 -25.31
C PRO A 83 15.03 22.43 -25.16
N LYS A 84 15.29 23.69 -25.57
CA LYS A 84 14.30 24.77 -25.53
C LYS A 84 13.12 24.52 -26.48
N LYS A 85 13.36 23.84 -27.61
CA LYS A 85 12.30 23.45 -28.55
C LYS A 85 11.49 22.26 -28.05
N ILE A 86 12.06 21.38 -27.24
CA ILE A 86 11.39 20.19 -26.69
C ILE A 86 10.38 20.55 -25.59
N ILE A 87 10.64 21.61 -24.83
CA ILE A 87 9.70 22.13 -23.82
C ILE A 87 8.42 22.69 -24.48
N SER A 88 8.45 22.99 -25.79
CA SER A 88 7.23 23.38 -26.50
C SER A 88 6.22 22.23 -26.52
N ALA A 89 4.95 22.52 -26.19
CA ALA A 89 3.88 21.53 -26.01
C ALA A 89 3.73 20.52 -27.16
N LYS A 90 4.14 20.92 -28.38
CA LYS A 90 4.08 20.11 -29.60
C LYS A 90 5.09 18.97 -29.63
N ALA A 91 6.23 19.12 -28.96
CA ALA A 91 7.24 18.06 -28.84
C ALA A 91 6.89 17.09 -27.69
N GLY A 92 6.35 17.60 -26.59
CA GLY A 92 5.85 16.76 -25.49
C GLY A 92 4.77 15.76 -25.91
N GLU A 93 3.84 16.16 -26.79
CA GLU A 93 2.82 15.24 -27.31
C GLU A 93 3.42 14.08 -28.14
N LYS A 94 4.43 14.36 -28.97
CA LYS A 94 5.11 13.33 -29.77
C LYS A 94 5.90 12.35 -28.90
N PHE A 95 6.59 12.88 -27.88
CA PHE A 95 7.33 12.06 -26.92
C PHE A 95 6.38 11.13 -26.14
N LYS A 96 5.24 11.66 -25.69
CA LYS A 96 4.23 10.85 -25.01
C LYS A 96 3.70 9.71 -25.89
N LYS A 97 3.42 9.98 -27.18
CA LYS A 97 3.01 8.93 -28.13
C LYS A 97 4.09 7.86 -28.35
N ALA A 98 5.36 8.24 -28.35
CA ALA A 98 6.46 7.28 -28.46
C ALA A 98 6.55 6.38 -27.22
N GLN A 99 6.47 6.95 -26.02
CA GLN A 99 6.45 6.18 -24.77
C GLN A 99 5.22 5.27 -24.66
N ASP A 100 4.03 5.77 -25.00
CA ASP A 100 2.80 4.97 -24.98
C ASP A 100 2.92 3.76 -25.94
N ALA A 101 3.55 3.96 -27.12
CA ALA A 101 3.79 2.88 -28.07
C ALA A 101 4.81 1.85 -27.55
N GLU A 102 5.92 2.28 -26.97
CA GLU A 102 6.91 1.38 -26.35
C GLU A 102 6.32 0.60 -25.18
N HIS A 103 5.58 1.27 -24.29
CA HIS A 103 4.91 0.63 -23.17
C HIS A 103 3.92 -0.43 -23.65
N GLN A 104 3.15 -0.14 -24.70
CA GLN A 104 2.23 -1.12 -25.30
C GLN A 104 2.95 -2.32 -25.92
N VAL A 105 4.13 -2.12 -26.53
CA VAL A 105 4.95 -3.22 -27.05
C VAL A 105 5.45 -4.10 -25.90
N LEU A 106 5.93 -3.49 -24.82
CA LEU A 106 6.40 -4.19 -23.63
C LEU A 106 5.28 -5.02 -22.98
N GLU A 107 4.07 -4.47 -22.83
CA GLU A 107 2.91 -5.19 -22.30
C GLU A 107 2.55 -6.41 -23.17
N ARG A 108 2.57 -6.28 -24.50
CA ARG A 108 2.32 -7.41 -25.41
C ARG A 108 3.38 -8.49 -25.24
N GLU A 109 4.65 -8.12 -25.10
CA GLU A 109 5.72 -9.10 -24.91
C GLU A 109 5.58 -9.84 -23.57
N HIS A 110 5.30 -9.12 -22.49
CA HIS A 110 5.03 -9.71 -21.18
C HIS A 110 3.83 -10.66 -21.22
N TYR A 111 2.74 -10.25 -21.85
CA TYR A 111 1.56 -11.09 -22.03
C TYR A 111 1.88 -12.37 -22.82
N GLN A 112 2.63 -12.27 -23.91
CA GLN A 112 3.04 -13.43 -24.70
C GLN A 112 3.93 -14.39 -23.90
N LYS A 113 4.88 -13.88 -23.11
CA LYS A 113 5.73 -14.70 -22.23
C LYS A 113 4.88 -15.42 -21.18
N ALA A 114 3.96 -14.72 -20.53
CA ALA A 114 3.05 -15.31 -19.55
C ALA A 114 2.17 -16.41 -20.16
N LYS A 115 1.62 -16.17 -21.35
CA LYS A 115 0.83 -17.15 -22.10
C LYS A 115 1.64 -18.42 -22.42
N ARG A 116 2.85 -18.27 -22.98
CA ARG A 116 3.74 -19.41 -23.27
C ARG A 116 4.09 -20.21 -22.02
N ALA A 117 4.28 -19.54 -20.87
CA ALA A 117 4.56 -20.21 -19.61
C ALA A 117 3.36 -21.02 -19.10
N MET A 118 2.13 -20.50 -19.24
CA MET A 118 0.91 -21.22 -18.90
C MET A 118 0.70 -22.44 -19.80
N ASP A 119 0.86 -22.27 -21.12
CA ASP A 119 0.74 -23.37 -22.09
C ASP A 119 1.73 -24.51 -21.78
N LEU A 120 2.97 -24.17 -21.39
CA LEU A 120 3.98 -25.16 -21.00
C LEU A 120 3.60 -25.91 -19.72
N LYS A 121 3.04 -25.21 -18.72
CA LYS A 121 2.53 -25.83 -17.49
C LYS A 121 1.39 -26.79 -17.79
N MET A 122 0.46 -26.39 -18.66
CA MET A 122 -0.70 -27.21 -19.04
C MET A 122 -0.25 -28.50 -19.75
N LYS A 123 0.66 -28.41 -20.72
CA LYS A 123 1.26 -29.58 -21.39
C LYS A 123 1.91 -30.55 -20.41
N ARG A 124 2.60 -30.04 -19.38
CA ARG A 124 3.22 -30.89 -18.34
C ARG A 124 2.18 -31.63 -17.51
N VAL A 125 1.08 -30.95 -17.15
CA VAL A 125 -0.03 -31.57 -16.41
C VAL A 125 -0.72 -32.63 -17.26
N GLU A 126 -1.00 -32.35 -18.53
CA GLU A 126 -1.58 -33.31 -19.47
C GLU A 126 -0.68 -34.54 -19.64
N GLN A 127 0.63 -34.33 -19.83
CA GLN A 127 1.60 -35.43 -19.92
C GLN A 127 1.63 -36.29 -18.65
N TYR A 128 1.58 -35.65 -17.47
CA TYR A 128 1.51 -36.35 -16.19
C TYR A 128 0.23 -37.21 -16.08
N MET A 129 -0.93 -36.61 -16.38
CA MET A 129 -2.23 -37.29 -16.33
C MET A 129 -2.30 -38.47 -17.31
N TRP A 130 -1.78 -38.30 -18.52
CA TRP A 130 -1.69 -39.35 -19.53
C TRP A 130 -0.80 -40.51 -19.06
N THR A 131 0.38 -40.20 -18.51
CA THR A 131 1.31 -41.22 -18.00
C THR A 131 0.70 -42.02 -16.85
N MET A 132 0.04 -41.35 -15.91
CA MET A 132 -0.64 -42.01 -14.77
C MET A 132 -1.81 -42.88 -15.23
N SER A 133 -2.62 -42.38 -16.18
CA SER A 133 -3.78 -43.11 -16.71
C SER A 133 -3.37 -44.41 -17.43
N ASN A 134 -2.24 -44.40 -18.14
CA ASN A 134 -1.73 -45.61 -18.82
C ASN A 134 -1.18 -46.65 -17.84
N ARG A 135 -0.54 -46.21 -16.73
CA ARG A 135 -0.06 -47.13 -15.69
C ARG A 135 -1.18 -47.88 -14.99
N LEU A 136 -2.31 -47.21 -14.73
CA LEU A 136 -3.47 -47.82 -14.07
C LEU A 136 -4.20 -48.84 -14.95
N LYS A 137 -4.09 -48.75 -16.29
CA LYS A 137 -4.73 -49.70 -17.21
C LYS A 137 -3.93 -50.98 -17.43
N SER A 138 -2.68 -51.03 -16.98
CA SER A 138 -1.74 -52.12 -17.28
C SER A 138 -1.46 -53.05 -16.10
N GLU A 139 -2.28 -53.05 -15.04
CA GLU A 139 -2.19 -54.11 -14.04
C GLU A 139 -2.53 -55.46 -14.70
N PRO A 140 -1.58 -56.42 -14.75
CA PRO A 140 -1.86 -57.74 -15.29
C PRO A 140 -2.83 -58.42 -14.31
N SER A 141 -4.00 -58.82 -14.80
CA SER A 141 -4.87 -59.76 -14.10
C SER A 141 -4.12 -61.09 -13.97
N LEU A 142 -3.55 -61.31 -12.78
CA LEU A 142 -2.91 -62.57 -12.34
C LEU A 142 -3.98 -63.64 -12.07
#